data_AF-A0A8T7FNR6-F1
#
_entry.id   AF-A0A8T7FNR6-F1
#
_cell.length_a   1.000
_cell.length_b   1.000
_cell.length_c   1.000
_cell.angle_alpha   90.00
_cell.angle_beta   90.00
_cell.angle_gamma   90.00
#
_symmetry.space_group_name_H-M   'P 1'
#
loop_
_entity.id
_entity.type
_entity.pdbx_description
1 polymer ?
#
loop_
_entity_poly.entity_id
_entity_poly.type
_entity_poly.pdbx_seq_one_letter_code
_entity_poly.pdbx_strand_id
1 'polypeptide(L)'
;MLRALAKLFSIAPGEGRKTALLYSLHLVFYLGLMWGDAARETLFLSAWSADDLALVFVAYAVLGFIIGLAYAFVADRISNGLLLKIIMGVMVVWLISVRILLETNGGPRGAVYPYFYLAYSAFRDLATMHILTYINDFYDTRAAKRALPLMLSAGIAGGRWRVSPRPCSTVCLGWKTRR
;
A
#
# COMPACT_ATOMS: atom_id res chain seq x y z
N MET A 1 -11.66 -15.14 28.29
CA MET A 1 -10.70 -14.29 27.53
C MET A 1 -11.29 -13.70 26.25
N LEU A 2 -11.92 -14.48 25.36
CA LEU A 2 -12.54 -13.96 24.11
C LEU A 2 -13.57 -12.83 24.32
N ARG A 3 -14.39 -12.89 25.38
CA ARG A 3 -15.35 -11.82 25.73
C ARG A 3 -14.68 -10.54 26.23
N ALA A 4 -13.51 -10.63 26.85
CA ALA A 4 -12.73 -9.48 27.32
C ALA A 4 -12.05 -8.76 26.15
N LEU A 5 -11.49 -9.52 25.19
CA LEU A 5 -11.02 -8.95 23.92
C LEU A 5 -12.17 -8.30 23.13
N ALA A 6 -13.35 -8.94 23.05
CA ALA A 6 -14.50 -8.35 22.36
C ALA A 6 -14.99 -7.04 23.02
N LYS A 7 -14.90 -6.92 24.35
CA LYS A 7 -15.18 -5.67 25.08
C LYS A 7 -14.09 -4.61 24.88
N LEU A 8 -12.82 -5.01 24.86
CA LEU A 8 -11.67 -4.10 24.67
C LEU A 8 -11.61 -3.55 23.24
N PHE A 9 -11.89 -4.40 22.25
CA PHE A 9 -12.03 -4.02 20.85
C PHE A 9 -13.41 -3.46 20.52
N SER A 10 -14.29 -3.35 21.52
CA SER A 10 -15.62 -2.76 21.41
C SER A 10 -16.41 -3.34 20.23
N ILE A 11 -16.37 -4.66 20.05
CA ILE A 11 -17.10 -5.38 19.00
C ILE A 11 -18.51 -5.68 19.52
N ALA A 12 -19.57 -5.31 18.79
CA ALA A 12 -20.93 -5.65 19.24
C ALA A 12 -21.15 -7.18 19.20
N PRO A 13 -21.92 -7.73 20.16
CA PRO A 13 -22.28 -9.15 20.14
C PRO A 13 -23.02 -9.47 18.83
N GLY A 14 -22.46 -10.41 18.04
CA GLY A 14 -22.99 -10.80 16.72
C GLY A 14 -22.19 -10.29 15.50
N GLU A 15 -21.35 -9.26 15.65
CA GLU A 15 -20.57 -8.68 14.54
C GLU A 15 -19.17 -9.29 14.37
N GLY A 16 -18.72 -10.11 15.32
CA GLY A 16 -17.34 -10.59 15.39
C GLY A 16 -16.82 -11.28 14.13
N ARG A 17 -17.64 -12.08 13.45
CA ARG A 17 -17.23 -12.77 12.21
C ARG A 17 -17.00 -11.78 11.06
N LYS A 18 -17.87 -10.77 10.91
CA LYS A 18 -17.74 -9.73 9.87
C LYS A 18 -16.49 -8.89 10.12
N THR A 19 -16.33 -8.42 11.36
CA THR A 19 -15.16 -7.64 11.78
C THR A 19 -13.86 -8.41 11.61
N ALA A 20 -13.84 -9.71 11.95
CA ALA A 20 -12.64 -10.54 11.77
C ALA A 20 -12.26 -10.70 10.30
N LEU A 21 -13.23 -10.96 9.40
CA LEU A 21 -12.98 -11.09 7.97
C LEU A 21 -12.52 -9.78 7.33
N LEU A 22 -13.17 -8.67 7.69
CA LEU A 22 -12.78 -7.34 7.21
C LEU A 22 -11.39 -6.96 7.73
N TYR A 23 -11.10 -7.24 9.00
CA TYR A 23 -9.77 -7.01 9.57
C TYR A 23 -8.69 -7.88 8.90
N SER A 24 -8.96 -9.17 8.65
CA SER A 24 -7.99 -10.04 7.98
C SER A 24 -7.72 -9.60 6.54
N LEU A 25 -8.76 -9.19 5.81
CA LEU A 25 -8.62 -8.62 4.48
C LEU A 25 -7.74 -7.36 4.53
N HIS A 26 -8.01 -6.45 5.48
CA HIS A 26 -7.22 -5.23 5.66
C HIS A 26 -5.77 -5.53 6.01
N LEU A 27 -5.54 -6.48 6.91
CA LEU A 27 -4.20 -6.86 7.33
C LEU A 27 -3.38 -7.38 6.14
N VAL A 28 -3.93 -8.32 5.35
CA VAL A 28 -3.27 -8.84 4.14
C VAL A 28 -3.02 -7.73 3.14
N PHE A 29 -3.99 -6.84 2.96
CA PHE A 29 -3.89 -5.72 2.04
C PHE A 29 -2.77 -4.74 2.42
N TYR A 30 -2.73 -4.32 3.69
CA TYR A 30 -1.69 -3.43 4.20
C TYR A 30 -0.32 -4.10 4.26
N LEU A 31 -0.23 -5.41 4.51
CA LEU A 31 1.03 -6.15 4.39
C LEU A 31 1.58 -6.06 2.96
N GLY A 32 0.73 -6.31 1.96
CA GLY A 32 1.09 -6.18 0.55
C GLY A 32 1.53 -4.76 0.17
N LEU A 33 0.79 -3.74 0.64
CA LEU A 33 1.20 -2.35 0.46
C LEU A 33 2.56 -2.09 1.11
N MET A 34 2.78 -2.42 2.38
CA MET A 34 4.06 -2.13 3.05
C MET A 34 5.25 -2.82 2.39
N TRP A 35 5.06 -4.04 1.90
CA TRP A 35 6.08 -4.75 1.11
C TRP A 35 6.34 -4.09 -0.24
N GLY A 36 5.29 -3.71 -0.97
CA GLY A 36 5.43 -3.00 -2.24
C GLY A 36 6.11 -1.64 -2.09
N ASP A 37 5.89 -0.95 -0.97
CA ASP A 37 6.52 0.33 -0.65
C ASP A 37 8.04 0.17 -0.43
N ALA A 38 8.47 -0.89 0.27
CA ALA A 38 9.89 -1.20 0.38
C ALA A 38 10.48 -1.68 -0.95
N ALA A 39 9.72 -2.48 -1.71
CA ALA A 39 10.15 -2.98 -3.00
C ALA A 39 10.36 -1.85 -4.02
N ARG A 40 9.45 -0.87 -4.10
CA ARG A 40 9.57 0.21 -5.10
C ARG A 40 10.84 1.04 -4.92
N GLU A 41 11.19 1.34 -3.66
CA GLU A 41 12.34 2.16 -3.33
C GLU A 41 13.65 1.41 -3.60
N THR A 42 13.72 0.16 -3.12
CA THR A 42 14.90 -0.69 -3.30
C THR A 42 15.13 -1.04 -4.77
N LEU A 43 14.08 -1.38 -5.51
CA LEU A 43 14.17 -1.71 -6.93
C LEU A 43 14.56 -0.47 -7.75
N PHE A 44 13.98 0.70 -7.46
CA PHE A 44 14.35 1.93 -8.15
C PHE A 44 15.82 2.29 -7.92
N LEU A 45 16.27 2.33 -6.67
CA LEU A 45 17.66 2.67 -6.32
C LEU A 45 18.69 1.61 -6.77
N SER A 46 18.24 0.40 -7.12
CA SER A 46 19.14 -0.63 -7.67
C SER A 46 19.57 -0.33 -9.11
N ALA A 47 18.81 0.48 -9.85
CA ALA A 47 19.04 0.73 -11.28
C ALA A 47 19.08 2.22 -11.66
N TRP A 48 18.54 3.10 -10.81
CA TRP A 48 18.46 4.54 -10.97
C TRP A 48 19.10 5.24 -9.76
N SER A 49 19.55 6.49 -9.92
CA SER A 49 20.16 7.25 -8.82
C SER A 49 19.11 8.01 -8.00
N ALA A 50 19.52 8.46 -6.81
CA ALA A 50 18.68 9.31 -5.97
C ALA A 50 18.37 10.67 -6.61
N ASP A 51 19.21 11.15 -7.53
CA ASP A 51 19.00 12.43 -8.22
C ASP A 51 17.77 12.39 -9.15
N ASP A 52 17.51 11.21 -9.75
CA ASP A 52 16.37 10.99 -10.63
C ASP A 52 15.03 10.91 -9.84
N LEU A 53 15.07 10.82 -8.51
CA LEU A 53 13.90 10.68 -7.66
C LEU A 53 13.00 11.93 -7.71
N ALA A 54 13.59 13.11 -7.84
CA ALA A 54 12.84 14.37 -7.95
C ALA A 54 11.92 14.35 -9.18
N LEU A 55 12.40 13.87 -10.33
CA LEU A 55 11.61 13.73 -11.55
C LEU A 55 10.46 12.74 -11.36
N VAL A 56 10.72 11.62 -10.69
CA VAL A 56 9.69 10.62 -10.38
C VAL A 56 8.62 11.19 -9.46
N PHE A 57 8.98 12.02 -8.47
CA PHE A 57 7.99 12.70 -7.63
C PHE A 57 7.11 13.68 -8.41
N VAL A 58 7.68 14.45 -9.34
CA VAL A 58 6.89 15.34 -10.20
C VAL A 58 5.94 14.54 -11.10
N ALA A 59 6.44 13.47 -11.74
CA ALA A 59 5.61 12.60 -12.56
C ALA A 59 4.49 11.93 -11.75
N TYR A 60 4.79 11.50 -10.52
CA TYR A 60 3.81 10.95 -9.59
C TYR A 60 2.76 11.99 -9.18
N ALA A 61 3.13 13.24 -8.91
CA ALA A 61 2.16 14.29 -8.56
C ALA A 61 1.13 14.50 -9.68
N VAL A 62 1.58 14.56 -10.93
CA VAL A 62 0.70 14.67 -12.10
C VAL A 62 -0.19 13.44 -12.25
N LEU A 63 0.40 12.24 -12.14
CA LEU A 63 -0.33 10.98 -12.25
C LEU A 63 -1.37 10.82 -11.14
N GLY A 64 -0.99 11.10 -9.89
CA GLY A 64 -1.86 11.05 -8.73
C GLY A 64 -3.03 12.02 -8.82
N PHE A 65 -2.80 13.22 -9.35
CA PHE A 65 -3.88 14.17 -9.62
C PHE A 65 -4.89 13.63 -10.65
N ILE A 66 -4.40 13.10 -11.78
CA ILE A 66 -5.25 12.51 -12.82
C ILE A 66 -6.07 11.34 -12.27
N ILE A 67 -5.42 10.44 -11.53
CA ILE A 67 -6.06 9.26 -10.94
C ILE A 67 -7.06 9.66 -9.86
N GLY A 68 -6.74 10.66 -9.04
CA GLY A 68 -7.66 11.21 -8.03
C GLY A 68 -8.93 11.77 -8.64
N LEU A 69 -8.81 12.53 -9.75
CA LEU A 69 -9.96 13.01 -10.50
C LEU A 69 -10.79 11.87 -11.11
N ALA A 70 -10.12 10.91 -11.75
CA ALA A 70 -10.79 9.74 -12.31
C ALA A 70 -11.52 8.93 -11.24
N TYR A 71 -10.90 8.75 -10.07
CA TYR A 71 -11.51 8.08 -8.93
C TYR A 71 -12.73 8.83 -8.42
N ALA A 72 -12.64 10.13 -8.17
CA ALA A 72 -13.76 10.93 -7.69
C ALA A 72 -14.97 10.86 -8.64
N PHE A 73 -14.72 10.83 -9.95
CA PHE A 73 -15.78 10.70 -10.95
C PHE A 73 -16.46 9.33 -10.96
N VAL A 74 -15.71 8.26 -10.67
CA VAL A 74 -16.19 6.87 -10.74
C VAL A 74 -16.76 6.38 -9.41
N ALA A 75 -16.21 6.84 -8.28
CA ALA A 75 -16.52 6.37 -6.94
C ALA A 75 -18.00 6.51 -6.58
N ASP A 76 -18.63 7.61 -7.00
CA ASP A 76 -20.05 7.86 -6.71
C ASP A 76 -21.00 7.10 -7.66
N ARG A 77 -20.48 6.47 -8.72
CA ARG A 77 -21.27 5.85 -9.79
C ARG A 77 -21.33 4.34 -9.74
N ILE A 78 -20.41 3.71 -9.01
CA ILE A 78 -20.24 2.26 -8.98
C ILE A 78 -20.31 1.79 -7.52
N SER A 79 -20.89 0.61 -7.29
CA SER A 79 -20.91 0.03 -5.95
C SER A 79 -19.50 -0.20 -5.40
N ASN A 80 -19.29 0.05 -4.11
CA ASN A 80 -17.99 -0.11 -3.46
C ASN A 80 -17.41 -1.51 -3.64
N GLY A 81 -18.26 -2.54 -3.57
CA GLY A 81 -17.84 -3.92 -3.78
C GLY A 81 -17.37 -4.23 -5.20
N LEU A 82 -17.96 -3.61 -6.22
CA LEU A 82 -17.49 -3.76 -7.60
C LEU A 82 -16.21 -2.96 -7.83
N LEU A 83 -16.14 -1.74 -7.32
CA LEU A 83 -14.96 -0.89 -7.45
C LEU A 83 -13.72 -1.52 -6.79
N LEU A 84 -13.88 -2.13 -5.60
CA LEU A 84 -12.81 -2.86 -4.94
C LEU A 84 -12.31 -4.03 -5.80
N LYS A 85 -13.21 -4.82 -6.40
CA LYS A 85 -12.84 -5.93 -7.29
C LYS A 85 -12.09 -5.44 -8.52
N ILE A 86 -12.51 -4.32 -9.11
CA ILE A 86 -11.82 -3.70 -10.25
C ILE A 86 -10.42 -3.27 -9.84
N ILE A 87 -10.27 -2.55 -8.72
CA ILE A 87 -8.96 -2.11 -8.21
C ILE A 87 -8.05 -3.32 -7.96
N MET A 88 -8.53 -4.37 -7.31
CA MET A 88 -7.75 -5.60 -7.10
C MET A 88 -7.36 -6.26 -8.42
N GLY A 89 -8.28 -6.36 -9.38
CA GLY A 89 -7.99 -6.93 -10.69
C GLY A 89 -6.93 -6.15 -11.46
N VAL A 90 -7.04 -4.81 -11.46
CA VAL A 90 -6.05 -3.94 -12.11
C VAL A 90 -4.69 -4.06 -11.43
N MET A 91 -4.63 -4.13 -10.10
CA MET A 91 -3.36 -4.34 -9.38
C MET A 91 -2.71 -5.68 -9.72
N VAL A 92 -3.49 -6.76 -9.86
CA VAL A 92 -2.96 -8.08 -10.26
C VAL A 92 -2.42 -8.03 -11.69
N VAL A 93 -3.18 -7.47 -12.63
CA VAL A 93 -2.75 -7.31 -14.03
C VAL A 93 -1.47 -6.46 -14.11
N TRP A 94 -1.39 -5.39 -13.33
CA TRP A 94 -0.20 -4.56 -13.24
C TRP A 94 1.01 -5.30 -12.65
N LEU A 95 0.84 -6.11 -11.60
CA LEU A 95 1.96 -6.91 -11.07
C LEU A 95 2.46 -7.93 -12.09
N ILE A 96 1.56 -8.52 -12.87
CA ILE A 96 1.92 -9.41 -13.99
C ILE A 96 2.68 -8.64 -15.07
N SER A 97 2.22 -7.44 -15.45
CA SER A 97 2.91 -6.64 -16.46
C SER A 97 4.31 -6.22 -16.00
N VAL A 98 4.48 -5.86 -14.72
CA VAL A 98 5.80 -5.57 -14.13
C VAL A 98 6.70 -6.81 -14.20
N ARG A 99 6.18 -7.99 -13.86
CA ARG A 99 6.95 -9.23 -13.91
C ARG A 99 7.46 -9.53 -15.32
N ILE A 100 6.59 -9.40 -16.33
CA ILE A 100 6.94 -9.61 -17.74
C ILE A 100 7.96 -8.56 -18.21
N LEU A 101 7.79 -7.30 -17.80
CA LEU A 101 8.71 -6.22 -18.15
C LEU A 101 10.09 -6.43 -17.53
N LEU A 102 10.18 -6.94 -16.30
CA LEU A 102 11.46 -7.27 -15.67
C LEU A 102 12.21 -8.37 -16.42
N GLU A 103 11.50 -9.37 -16.95
CA GLU A 103 12.11 -10.47 -17.71
C GLU A 103 12.56 -10.04 -19.12
N THR A 104 11.85 -9.10 -19.75
CA THR A 104 12.11 -8.65 -21.12
C THR A 104 13.03 -7.43 -21.22
N ASN A 105 12.97 -6.53 -20.23
CA ASN A 105 13.59 -5.20 -20.24
C ASN A 105 14.30 -4.85 -18.92
N GLY A 106 14.72 -5.85 -18.13
CA GLY A 106 15.40 -5.69 -16.84
C GLY A 106 16.87 -5.22 -16.91
N GLY A 107 17.25 -4.41 -17.91
CA GLY A 107 18.60 -3.90 -18.06
C GLY A 107 18.93 -2.70 -17.15
N PRO A 108 20.21 -2.28 -17.08
CA PRO A 108 20.62 -1.06 -16.38
C PRO A 108 19.82 0.15 -16.88
N ARG A 109 19.27 0.96 -15.97
CA ARG A 109 18.37 2.09 -16.26
C ARG A 109 17.10 1.75 -17.06
N GLY A 110 16.62 0.51 -16.99
CA GLY A 110 15.37 0.10 -17.63
C GLY A 110 14.16 0.96 -17.19
N ALA A 111 13.21 1.20 -18.09
CA ALA A 111 11.99 1.97 -17.78
C ALA A 111 11.03 1.24 -16.81
N VAL A 112 11.27 -0.05 -16.56
CA VAL A 112 10.48 -0.89 -15.66
C VAL A 112 10.51 -0.38 -14.22
N TYR A 113 11.66 0.13 -13.77
CA TYR A 113 11.86 0.63 -12.41
C TYR A 113 11.01 1.88 -12.10
N PRO A 114 11.07 2.97 -12.89
CA PRO A 114 10.18 4.12 -12.69
C PRO A 114 8.72 3.78 -12.96
N TYR A 115 8.41 2.88 -13.91
CA TYR A 115 7.04 2.40 -14.12
C TYR A 115 6.48 1.72 -12.87
N PHE A 116 7.23 0.80 -12.25
CA PHE A 116 6.84 0.15 -11.01
C PHE A 116 6.64 1.17 -9.88
N TYR A 117 7.56 2.14 -9.76
CA TYR A 117 7.48 3.18 -8.74
C TYR A 117 6.20 4.03 -8.87
N LEU A 118 5.95 4.58 -10.07
CA LEU A 118 4.82 5.48 -10.32
C LEU A 118 3.48 4.75 -10.16
N ALA A 119 3.35 3.58 -10.79
CA ALA A 119 2.12 2.82 -10.76
C ALA A 119 1.81 2.31 -9.35
N TYR A 120 2.81 1.79 -8.63
CA TYR A 120 2.62 1.38 -7.23
C TYR A 120 2.12 2.56 -6.37
N SER A 121 2.75 3.72 -6.51
CA SER A 121 2.42 4.91 -5.70
C SER A 121 0.97 5.34 -5.93
N ALA A 122 0.54 5.36 -7.19
CA ALA A 122 -0.84 5.60 -7.56
C ALA A 122 -1.82 4.56 -7.00
N PHE A 123 -1.49 3.26 -7.09
CA PHE A 123 -2.34 2.20 -6.54
C PHE A 123 -2.45 2.27 -5.02
N ARG A 124 -1.34 2.61 -4.34
CA ARG A 124 -1.33 2.80 -2.90
C ARG A 124 -2.31 3.89 -2.47
N ASP A 125 -2.31 5.04 -3.15
CA ASP A 125 -3.24 6.13 -2.84
C ASP A 125 -4.69 5.71 -3.09
N LEU A 126 -4.96 5.19 -4.29
CA LEU A 126 -6.28 4.76 -4.70
C LEU A 126 -6.86 3.74 -3.73
N ALA A 127 -6.07 2.74 -3.36
CA ALA A 127 -6.51 1.72 -2.46
C ALA A 127 -6.68 2.24 -1.03
N THR A 128 -5.82 3.14 -0.55
CA THR A 128 -5.96 3.75 0.78
C THR A 128 -7.23 4.59 0.87
N MET A 129 -7.59 5.32 -0.18
CA MET A 129 -8.85 6.07 -0.24
C MET A 129 -10.07 5.13 -0.28
N HIS A 130 -10.02 4.10 -1.13
CA HIS A 130 -11.18 3.24 -1.34
C HIS A 130 -11.42 2.25 -0.20
N ILE A 131 -10.37 1.75 0.45
CA ILE A 131 -10.51 0.72 1.51
C ILE A 131 -11.31 1.26 2.71
N LEU A 132 -11.13 2.54 3.07
CA LEU A 132 -11.89 3.19 4.15
C LEU A 132 -13.35 3.40 3.76
N THR A 133 -13.60 3.82 2.52
CA THR A 133 -14.96 3.96 1.98
C THR A 133 -15.68 2.62 1.96
N TYR A 134 -14.97 1.56 1.54
CA TYR A 134 -15.48 0.20 1.56
C TYR A 134 -15.83 -0.27 2.98
N ILE A 135 -14.99 -0.03 3.99
CA ILE A 135 -15.31 -0.36 5.39
C ILE A 135 -16.59 0.32 5.85
N ASN A 136 -16.70 1.62 5.59
CA ASN A 136 -17.82 2.43 6.07
C ASN A 136 -19.16 1.95 5.52
N ASP A 137 -19.17 1.28 4.37
CA ASP A 137 -20.37 0.67 3.77
C ASP A 137 -20.89 -0.54 4.57
N PHE A 138 -20.05 -1.21 5.38
CA PHE A 138 -20.43 -2.38 6.19
C PHE A 138 -20.87 -2.04 7.61
N TYR A 139 -20.61 -0.82 8.09
CA TYR A 139 -20.89 -0.40 9.45
C TYR A 139 -21.81 0.81 9.47
N ASP A 140 -22.85 0.77 10.30
CA ASP A 140 -23.61 1.98 10.62
C ASP A 140 -22.68 3.03 11.23
N THR A 141 -22.97 4.31 11.02
CA THR A 141 -22.17 5.48 11.44
C THR A 141 -21.64 5.39 12.88
N ARG A 142 -22.44 4.87 13.82
CA ARG A 142 -22.03 4.69 15.22
C ARG A 142 -21.09 3.49 15.42
N ALA A 143 -21.32 2.39 14.70
CA ALA A 143 -20.47 1.21 14.73
C ALA A 143 -19.13 1.48 14.03
N ALA A 144 -19.13 2.25 12.94
CA ALA A 144 -17.95 2.62 12.17
C ALA A 144 -16.94 3.40 13.04
N LYS A 145 -17.39 4.43 13.78
CA LYS A 145 -16.51 5.21 14.68
C LYS A 145 -15.76 4.35 15.71
N ARG A 146 -16.34 3.21 16.07
CA ARG A 146 -15.79 2.26 17.04
C ARG A 146 -14.88 1.21 16.40
N ALA A 147 -15.24 0.72 15.22
CA ALA A 147 -14.47 -0.30 14.50
C ALA A 147 -13.28 0.29 13.73
N LEU A 148 -13.37 1.52 13.24
CA LEU A 148 -12.34 2.17 12.42
C LEU A 148 -10.95 2.19 13.09
N PRO A 149 -10.77 2.56 14.37
CA PRO A 149 -9.46 2.51 15.03
C PRO A 149 -8.85 1.11 15.03
N LEU A 150 -9.67 0.06 15.23
CA LEU A 150 -9.21 -1.32 15.13
C LEU A 150 -8.80 -1.66 13.71
N MET A 151 -9.58 -1.27 12.70
CA MET A 151 -9.24 -1.56 11.29
C MET A 151 -7.97 -0.82 10.85
N LEU A 152 -7.78 0.42 11.29
CA LEU A 152 -6.56 1.21 11.05
C LEU A 152 -5.34 0.60 11.76
N SER A 153 -5.52 -0.04 12.91
CA SER A 153 -4.43 -0.75 13.60
C SER A 153 -3.84 -1.89 12.76
N ALA A 154 -4.59 -2.45 11.80
CA ALA A 154 -4.09 -3.44 10.86
C ALA A 154 -2.95 -2.87 9.99
N GLY A 155 -3.04 -1.58 9.61
CA GLY A 155 -1.99 -0.88 8.88
C GLY A 155 -0.70 -0.73 9.70
N ILE A 156 -0.83 -0.42 10.99
CA ILE A 156 0.31 -0.33 11.92
C ILE A 156 0.94 -1.72 12.13
N ALA A 157 0.12 -2.74 12.35
CA ALA A 157 0.57 -4.11 12.50
C ALA A 157 1.31 -4.60 11.25
N GLY A 158 0.77 -4.33 10.06
CA GLY A 158 1.42 -4.65 8.79
C GLY A 158 2.72 -3.88 8.56
N GLY A 159 2.76 -2.59 8.93
CA GLY A 159 3.96 -1.76 8.83
C GLY A 159 5.09 -2.20 9.75
N ARG A 160 4.80 -2.82 10.90
CA ARG A 160 5.81 -3.32 11.84
C ARG A 160 6.62 -4.51 11.28
N TRP A 161 6.11 -5.20 10.26
CA TRP A 161 6.85 -6.23 9.51
C TRP A 161 7.68 -5.67 8.36
N ARG A 162 7.83 -4.34 8.26
CA ARG A 162 8.78 -3.73 7.33
C ARG A 162 10.18 -4.22 7.69
N VAL A 163 10.73 -5.07 6.83
CA VAL A 163 12.12 -5.51 6.92
C VAL A 163 12.97 -4.27 6.72
N SER A 164 13.44 -3.69 7.82
CA SER A 164 14.48 -2.67 7.79
C SER A 164 15.68 -3.30 7.07
N PRO A 165 16.14 -2.73 5.94
CA PRO A 165 17.46 -3.09 5.45
C PRO A 165 18.42 -2.76 6.58
N ARG A 166 19.14 -3.78 7.08
CA ARG A 166 20.09 -3.63 8.19
C ARG A 166 20.94 -2.38 7.91
N PRO A 167 21.13 -1.47 8.88
CA PRO A 167 22.10 -0.41 8.71
C PRO A 167 23.44 -1.10 8.41
N CYS A 168 23.99 -0.78 7.25
CA CYS A 168 25.31 -1.23 6.82
C CYS A 168 26.32 -0.66 7.83
N SER A 169 26.60 -1.42 8.89
CA SER A 169 27.38 -1.00 10.06
C SER A 169 28.82 -1.50 10.00
N THR A 170 29.36 -1.70 8.79
CA THR A 170 30.74 -2.22 8.64
C THR A 170 31.58 -1.61 7.52
N VAL A 171 31.14 -0.54 6.83
CA VAL A 171 31.98 0.14 5.81
C VAL A 171 31.99 1.68 5.98
N CYS A 172 32.12 2.15 7.22
CA CYS A 172 32.42 3.57 7.52
C CYS A 172 33.63 3.73 8.46
N LEU A 173 34.52 2.73 8.51
CA LEU A 173 35.82 2.80 9.20
C LEU A 173 36.94 2.68 8.16
N GLY A 174 37.15 3.75 7.40
CA GLY A 174 38.24 3.82 6.42
C GLY A 174 38.70 5.23 6.04
N TRP A 175 38.04 6.27 6.54
CA TRP A 175 38.43 7.67 6.32
C TRP A 175 38.80 8.34 7.65
N LYS A 176 39.81 7.78 8.31
CA LYS A 176 40.60 8.55 9.28
C LYS A 176 42.03 8.01 9.22
N THR A 177 42.97 8.92 9.00
CA THR A 177 44.43 8.76 8.95
C THR A 177 45.04 8.18 7.68
N ARG A 178 45.40 9.07 6.74
CA ARG A 178 46.81 9.22 6.32
C ARG A 178 47.06 10.66 5.89
N ARG A 179 48.15 11.20 6.45
CA ARG A 179 48.83 12.42 6.01
C ARG A 179 49.35 12.25 4.59
#